data_AF-A0AAW8WKR7-F1
#
_entry.id   AF-A0AAW8WKR7-F1
#
_cell.length_a   1.000
_cell.length_b   1.000
_cell.length_c   1.000
_cell.angle_alpha   90.00
_cell.angle_beta   90.00
_cell.angle_gamma   90.00
#
_symmetry.space_group_name_H-M   'P 1'
#
loop_
_entity.id
_entity.type
_entity.pdbx_description
1 polymer ?
#
loop_
_entity_poly.entity_id
_entity_poly.type
_entity_poly.pdbx_seq_one_letter_code
_entity_poly.pdbx_strand_id
1 'polypeptide(L)'
;MTTTKKIIVRLACATVLGTAGVALTQVNRPQTAVVNAATTSVAARALGVDVASYQNADLSSHAQAGAQFAIVKVSEGTSYRNPKASSQISTALSNNMMPMAYHFATFSSNASAAAAEANYAIQTAQAFGLPKGSYIACDYETGSGNNIYGGKTPTANAIIAFMDTIKNAGYKPLLYASSSVLQNNIDTNSVIAKYPNSLWVASYAISGRIDSPNFNYFPSMNGVSIWQFTDNWKGLSVDGNIAVLPLSIDGNVTSNNGAISQAPATSNTNSASSSNASSNTSNKSTSSDDDKGSATAGYVMKKSYIYNKKGERQSGYYAAYTNITHYGVVTLDNGKTALNMGNGRYIMASNVLGNSRVLKRNAYVYNNKGNRANWRVLRKGTPIKTYGSRMRVNGKSCYRIGRNMYVKVANF
;
A
#
# COMPACT_ATOMS: atom_id res chain seq x y z
N MET A 1 45.31 8.10 67.55
CA MET A 1 44.15 8.27 68.45
C MET A 1 43.06 8.97 67.65
N THR A 2 41.84 8.50 67.43
CA THR A 2 41.13 7.27 67.78
C THR A 2 39.93 7.20 66.83
N THR A 3 39.64 6.02 66.29
CA THR A 3 38.60 5.70 65.31
C THR A 3 37.21 5.73 65.95
N THR A 4 36.20 6.34 65.32
CA THR A 4 34.79 6.23 65.76
C THR A 4 34.00 5.36 64.77
N LYS A 5 33.67 4.14 65.17
CA LYS A 5 32.68 3.26 64.53
C LYS A 5 31.29 3.59 65.09
N LYS A 6 30.30 3.79 64.21
CA LYS A 6 28.88 3.87 64.59
C LYS A 6 28.24 2.49 64.56
N ILE A 7 27.51 2.20 65.63
CA ILE A 7 26.80 0.96 65.95
C ILE A 7 25.40 0.99 65.31
N ILE A 8 24.98 -0.16 64.78
CA ILE A 8 23.61 -0.45 64.31
C ILE A 8 22.75 -0.86 65.52
N VAL A 9 21.56 -0.29 65.66
CA VAL A 9 20.48 -0.84 66.49
C VAL A 9 19.18 -0.81 65.69
N ARG A 10 18.54 -1.98 65.57
CA ARG A 10 17.18 -2.18 65.05
C ARG A 10 16.17 -1.81 66.13
N LEU A 11 15.03 -1.22 65.75
CA LEU A 11 13.79 -1.37 66.51
C LEU A 11 12.58 -1.32 65.55
N ALA A 12 11.68 -2.28 65.74
CA ALA A 12 10.45 -2.47 64.98
C ALA A 12 9.31 -1.65 65.58
N CYS A 13 8.38 -1.17 64.74
CA CYS A 13 7.02 -0.83 65.15
C CYS A 13 6.04 -1.24 64.05
N ALA A 14 5.07 -2.07 64.45
CA ALA A 14 3.96 -2.54 63.65
C ALA A 14 2.90 -1.45 63.48
N THR A 15 2.29 -1.37 62.30
CA THR A 15 1.02 -0.65 62.08
C THR A 15 0.11 -1.42 61.14
N VAL A 16 -0.95 -1.96 61.75
CA VAL A 16 -2.31 -2.25 61.27
C VAL A 16 -2.58 -2.11 59.76
N LEU A 17 -2.90 -3.23 59.12
CA LEU A 17 -3.53 -3.32 57.80
C LEU A 17 -5.01 -2.90 57.90
N GLY A 18 -5.34 -1.71 57.41
CA GLY A 18 -6.70 -1.36 57.04
C GLY A 18 -6.94 -1.70 55.57
N THR A 19 -7.75 -2.72 55.30
CA THR A 19 -8.19 -3.06 53.94
C THR A 19 -9.21 -2.02 53.45
N ALA A 20 -8.74 -0.99 52.76
CA ALA A 20 -9.59 -0.17 51.90
C ALA A 20 -9.76 -0.89 50.56
N GLY A 21 -10.94 -1.49 50.33
CA GLY A 21 -11.32 -2.05 49.05
C GLY A 21 -11.43 -0.94 48.02
N VAL A 22 -10.43 -0.82 47.14
CA VAL A 22 -10.53 0.01 45.94
C VAL A 22 -11.29 -0.80 44.91
N ALA A 23 -12.57 -0.49 44.71
CA ALA A 23 -13.32 -0.97 43.56
C ALA A 23 -12.68 -0.38 42.29
N LEU A 24 -11.88 -1.19 41.59
CA LEU A 24 -11.40 -0.87 40.25
C LEU A 24 -12.61 -0.87 39.32
N THR A 25 -13.16 0.30 39.02
CA THR A 25 -14.06 0.47 37.87
C THR A 25 -13.26 0.16 36.61
N GLN A 26 -13.50 -1.02 36.04
CA GLN A 26 -12.92 -1.44 34.78
C GLN A 26 -13.45 -0.50 33.69
N VAL A 27 -12.63 0.46 33.27
CA VAL A 27 -12.94 1.27 32.09
C VAL A 27 -12.87 0.33 30.89
N ASN A 28 -14.03 -0.08 30.38
CA ASN A 28 -14.15 -0.73 29.08
C ASN A 28 -13.68 0.25 28.00
N ARG A 29 -12.38 0.26 27.74
CA ARG A 29 -11.83 0.86 26.53
C ARG A 29 -12.38 0.04 25.35
N PRO A 30 -12.94 0.67 24.31
CA PRO A 30 -13.26 -0.04 23.09
C PRO A 30 -11.97 -0.69 22.57
N GLN A 31 -11.96 -2.02 22.56
CA GLN A 31 -10.90 -2.83 22.02
C GLN A 31 -10.66 -2.35 20.59
N THR A 32 -9.53 -1.69 20.37
CA THR A 32 -9.07 -1.30 19.04
C THR A 32 -9.01 -2.59 18.22
N ALA A 33 -9.68 -2.62 17.07
CA ALA A 33 -9.67 -3.79 16.21
C ALA A 33 -8.23 -4.09 15.77
N VAL A 34 -7.56 -4.97 16.51
CA VAL A 34 -6.27 -5.53 16.15
C VAL A 34 -6.57 -6.51 15.02
N VAL A 35 -5.99 -6.25 13.85
CA VAL A 35 -6.16 -7.14 12.71
C VAL A 35 -5.60 -8.51 13.12
N ASN A 36 -6.44 -9.55 13.09
CA ASN A 36 -6.03 -10.91 13.45
C ASN A 36 -5.28 -11.52 12.24
N ALA A 37 -4.03 -11.11 12.04
CA ALA A 37 -3.12 -11.74 11.09
C ALA A 37 -2.09 -12.57 11.86
N ALA A 38 -1.77 -13.77 11.38
CA ALA A 38 -0.69 -14.54 11.95
C ALA A 38 0.64 -13.94 11.48
N THR A 39 1.62 -13.80 12.36
CA THR A 39 2.97 -13.35 11.98
C THR A 39 3.68 -14.32 11.03
N THR A 40 3.11 -15.51 10.82
CA THR A 40 3.64 -16.57 9.97
C THR A 40 2.77 -16.86 8.74
N SER A 41 1.58 -16.29 8.61
CA SER A 41 0.74 -16.49 7.42
C SER A 41 -0.31 -15.41 7.22
N VAL A 42 -0.66 -15.15 5.96
CA VAL A 42 -1.80 -14.29 5.60
C VAL A 42 -2.66 -14.97 4.54
N ALA A 43 -3.98 -14.74 4.61
CA ALA A 43 -4.93 -15.26 3.64
C ALA A 43 -4.77 -14.55 2.27
N ALA A 44 -5.34 -15.15 1.22
CA ALA A 44 -5.53 -14.43 -0.03
C ALA A 44 -6.36 -13.17 0.20
N ARG A 45 -6.11 -12.13 -0.59
CA ARG A 45 -6.67 -10.78 -0.48
C ARG A 45 -6.25 -9.98 0.76
N ALA A 46 -5.35 -10.51 1.59
CA ALA A 46 -4.70 -9.74 2.63
C ALA A 46 -4.00 -8.51 2.05
N LEU A 47 -4.18 -7.36 2.69
CA LEU A 47 -3.47 -6.13 2.32
C LEU A 47 -2.14 -6.07 3.06
N GLY A 48 -1.14 -5.46 2.44
CA GLY A 48 0.16 -5.24 3.05
C GLY A 48 0.83 -3.99 2.51
N VAL A 49 1.99 -3.68 3.06
CA VAL A 49 2.81 -2.52 2.67
C VAL A 49 4.23 -2.96 2.40
N ASP A 50 4.94 -2.21 1.58
CA ASP A 50 6.40 -2.32 1.48
C ASP A 50 7.04 -1.01 1.93
N VAL A 51 8.13 -1.12 2.70
CA VAL A 51 8.73 0.02 3.41
C VAL A 51 10.25 0.02 3.29
N ALA A 52 10.82 1.22 3.25
CA ALA A 52 12.26 1.44 3.26
C ALA A 52 12.64 2.50 4.30
N SER A 53 13.89 2.99 4.22
CA SER A 53 14.39 4.06 5.07
C SER A 53 13.62 5.39 4.91
N TYR A 54 12.83 5.54 3.84
CA TYR A 54 11.97 6.71 3.60
C TYR A 54 10.73 6.75 4.50
N GLN A 55 10.22 5.58 4.93
CA GLN A 55 9.10 5.49 5.86
C GLN A 55 9.55 5.53 7.32
N ASN A 56 8.61 5.65 8.25
CA ASN A 56 8.90 5.57 9.67
C ASN A 56 9.41 4.19 10.07
N ALA A 57 10.15 4.15 11.18
CA ALA A 57 10.64 2.92 11.78
C ALA A 57 9.51 2.09 12.43
N ASP A 58 8.45 2.77 12.90
CA ASP A 58 7.25 2.18 13.49
C ASP A 58 6.16 1.98 12.44
N LEU A 59 5.65 0.76 12.33
CA LEU A 59 4.60 0.36 11.39
C LEU A 59 3.20 0.30 11.99
N SER A 60 3.00 0.72 13.24
CA SER A 60 1.71 0.64 13.94
C SER A 60 0.57 1.35 13.19
N SER A 61 0.84 2.50 12.54
CA SER A 61 -0.16 3.19 11.72
C SER A 61 -0.60 2.39 10.49
N HIS A 62 0.29 1.58 9.91
CA HIS A 62 -0.01 0.72 8.77
C HIS A 62 -0.87 -0.47 9.21
N ALA A 63 -0.53 -1.08 10.34
CA ALA A 63 -1.31 -2.16 10.93
C ALA A 63 -2.72 -1.69 11.33
N GLN A 64 -2.84 -0.53 11.98
CA GLN A 64 -4.14 0.09 12.30
C GLN A 64 -4.96 0.42 11.04
N ALA A 65 -4.30 0.71 9.93
CA ALA A 65 -4.94 0.89 8.63
C ALA A 65 -5.34 -0.43 7.97
N GLY A 66 -5.05 -1.60 8.55
CA GLY A 66 -5.44 -2.92 8.07
C GLY A 66 -4.37 -3.67 7.29
N ALA A 67 -3.09 -3.26 7.36
CA ALA A 67 -2.01 -4.05 6.79
C ALA A 67 -1.81 -5.33 7.63
N GLN A 68 -1.66 -6.46 6.95
CA GLN A 68 -1.50 -7.79 7.53
C GLN A 68 -0.11 -8.39 7.26
N PHE A 69 0.64 -7.82 6.32
CA PHE A 69 2.05 -8.14 6.07
C PHE A 69 2.83 -6.88 5.72
N ALA A 70 4.15 -6.93 5.95
CA ALA A 70 5.06 -5.85 5.61
C ALA A 70 6.29 -6.40 4.90
N ILE A 71 6.66 -5.84 3.74
CA ILE A 71 7.87 -6.20 2.99
C ILE A 71 8.92 -5.11 3.21
N VAL A 72 9.97 -5.41 3.98
CA VAL A 72 10.93 -4.42 4.48
C VAL A 72 12.20 -4.43 3.62
N LYS A 73 12.66 -3.27 3.14
CA LYS A 73 13.98 -3.17 2.49
C LYS A 73 15.04 -3.54 3.51
N VAL A 74 15.82 -4.59 3.27
CA VAL A 74 16.92 -4.97 4.18
C VAL A 74 18.26 -4.45 3.66
N SER A 75 18.50 -4.51 2.35
CA SER A 75 19.78 -4.11 1.76
C SER A 75 19.66 -3.68 0.28
N GLU A 76 20.77 -3.14 -0.23
CA GLU A 76 20.99 -2.77 -1.64
C GLU A 76 22.46 -3.02 -2.00
N GLY A 77 22.71 -3.66 -3.14
CA GLY A 77 24.05 -4.11 -3.53
C GLY A 77 24.72 -4.95 -2.45
N THR A 78 26.01 -4.73 -2.21
CA THR A 78 26.79 -5.49 -1.19
C THR A 78 27.23 -4.64 0.01
N SER A 79 26.71 -3.42 0.13
CA SER A 79 27.19 -2.45 1.13
C SER A 79 26.09 -1.73 1.89
N TYR A 80 24.95 -1.39 1.27
CA TYR A 80 23.91 -0.64 1.97
C TYR A 80 23.01 -1.54 2.81
N ARG A 81 22.75 -1.12 4.06
CA ARG A 81 21.72 -1.70 4.93
C ARG A 81 20.70 -0.62 5.29
N ASN A 82 19.42 -0.97 5.28
CA ASN A 82 18.38 -0.03 5.72
C ASN A 82 18.48 0.17 7.25
N PRO A 83 18.76 1.41 7.73
CA PRO A 83 18.93 1.67 9.16
C PRO A 83 17.64 1.50 9.97
N LYS A 84 16.47 1.48 9.33
CA LYS A 84 15.16 1.33 9.98
C LYS A 84 14.64 -0.11 9.96
N ALA A 85 15.31 -1.03 9.25
CA ALA A 85 14.76 -2.36 8.98
C ALA A 85 14.51 -3.18 10.25
N SER A 86 15.41 -3.17 11.23
CA SER A 86 15.20 -3.92 12.49
C SER A 86 13.97 -3.44 13.26
N SER A 87 13.76 -2.13 13.35
CA SER A 87 12.53 -1.56 13.95
C SER A 87 11.29 -1.83 13.11
N GLN A 88 11.39 -1.78 11.78
CA GLN A 88 10.26 -2.08 10.89
C GLN A 88 9.82 -3.56 11.02
N ILE A 89 10.78 -4.49 11.10
CA ILE A 89 10.51 -5.92 11.29
C ILE A 89 9.92 -6.18 12.69
N SER A 90 10.56 -5.67 13.75
CA SER A 90 10.07 -5.88 15.12
C SER A 90 8.70 -5.25 15.37
N THR A 91 8.44 -4.06 14.82
CA THR A 91 7.13 -3.41 14.94
C THR A 91 6.06 -4.13 14.13
N ALA A 92 6.40 -4.69 12.95
CA ALA A 92 5.50 -5.58 12.22
C ALA A 92 5.08 -6.79 13.06
N LEU A 93 6.05 -7.49 13.65
CA LEU A 93 5.79 -8.62 14.55
C LEU A 93 4.89 -8.23 15.73
N SER A 94 5.19 -7.13 16.41
CA SER A 94 4.41 -6.66 17.56
C SER A 94 2.97 -6.25 17.21
N ASN A 95 2.73 -5.88 15.95
CA ASN A 95 1.42 -5.52 15.43
C ASN A 95 0.73 -6.68 14.69
N ASN A 96 1.21 -7.92 14.86
CA ASN A 96 0.67 -9.11 14.21
C ASN A 96 0.67 -9.05 12.68
N MET A 97 1.63 -8.34 12.08
CA MET A 97 1.87 -8.41 10.63
C MET A 97 2.91 -9.48 10.33
N MET A 98 2.72 -10.23 9.24
CA MET A 98 3.73 -11.15 8.72
C MET A 98 4.90 -10.36 8.10
N PRO A 99 6.13 -10.38 8.67
CA PRO A 99 7.25 -9.65 8.12
C PRO A 99 7.90 -10.44 6.97
N MET A 100 8.20 -9.74 5.89
CA MET A 100 8.94 -10.18 4.72
C MET A 100 10.07 -9.19 4.44
N ALA A 101 11.00 -9.53 3.57
CA ALA A 101 12.09 -8.63 3.19
C ALA A 101 12.23 -8.48 1.68
N TYR A 102 12.89 -7.40 1.26
CA TYR A 102 13.38 -7.25 -0.10
C TYR A 102 14.80 -6.66 -0.17
N HIS A 103 15.49 -7.01 -1.25
CA HIS A 103 16.81 -6.52 -1.60
C HIS A 103 16.75 -5.76 -2.91
N PHE A 104 17.18 -4.49 -2.93
CA PHE A 104 17.27 -3.72 -4.16
C PHE A 104 18.50 -4.16 -4.97
N ALA A 105 18.26 -4.77 -6.13
CA ALA A 105 19.30 -5.37 -6.95
C ALA A 105 20.16 -4.34 -7.68
N THR A 106 21.48 -4.59 -7.74
CA THR A 106 22.43 -3.83 -8.54
C THR A 106 23.25 -4.69 -9.52
N PHE A 107 22.95 -5.99 -9.59
CA PHE A 107 23.72 -6.98 -10.33
C PHE A 107 23.47 -7.02 -11.85
N SER A 108 22.48 -6.28 -12.38
CA SER A 108 22.06 -6.30 -13.79
C SER A 108 21.80 -7.73 -14.31
N SER A 109 22.57 -8.22 -15.27
CA SER A 109 22.47 -9.60 -15.79
C SER A 109 23.62 -10.51 -15.33
N ASN A 110 24.34 -10.14 -14.27
CA ASN A 110 25.47 -10.91 -13.75
C ASN A 110 25.04 -11.87 -12.62
N ALA A 111 25.03 -13.18 -12.90
CA ALA A 111 24.60 -14.20 -11.94
C ALA A 111 25.51 -14.35 -10.71
N SER A 112 26.82 -14.12 -10.85
CA SER A 112 27.75 -14.19 -9.71
C SER A 112 27.53 -13.01 -8.75
N ALA A 113 27.37 -11.80 -9.29
CA ALA A 113 27.01 -10.62 -8.50
C ALA A 113 25.63 -10.80 -7.84
N ALA A 114 24.68 -11.40 -8.54
CA ALA A 114 23.36 -11.69 -8.00
C ALA A 114 23.40 -12.65 -6.79
N ALA A 115 24.24 -13.69 -6.85
CA ALA A 115 24.45 -14.59 -5.71
C ALA A 115 25.17 -13.87 -4.54
N ALA A 116 26.11 -12.96 -4.82
CA ALA A 116 26.78 -12.17 -3.78
C ALA A 116 25.80 -11.21 -3.07
N GLU A 117 24.97 -10.52 -3.83
CA GLU A 117 23.89 -9.66 -3.31
C GLU A 117 22.86 -10.44 -2.49
N ALA A 118 22.47 -11.64 -2.95
CA ALA A 118 21.57 -12.52 -2.20
C ALA A 118 22.16 -12.92 -0.84
N ASN A 119 23.45 -13.31 -0.80
CA ASN A 119 24.13 -13.60 0.45
C ASN A 119 24.15 -12.40 1.40
N TYR A 120 24.38 -11.20 0.86
CA TYR A 120 24.34 -9.97 1.65
C TYR A 120 22.93 -9.66 2.19
N ALA A 121 21.89 -9.88 1.38
CA ALA A 121 20.49 -9.77 1.80
C ALA A 121 20.14 -10.75 2.92
N ILE A 122 20.57 -12.02 2.81
CA ILE A 122 20.36 -13.04 3.84
C ILE A 122 20.99 -12.62 5.17
N GLN A 123 22.28 -12.27 5.15
CA GLN A 123 23.00 -11.87 6.36
C GLN A 123 22.36 -10.64 7.02
N THR A 124 21.96 -9.67 6.20
CA THR A 124 21.32 -8.44 6.69
C THR A 124 19.92 -8.71 7.26
N ALA A 125 19.12 -9.54 6.59
CA ALA A 125 17.80 -9.96 7.07
C ALA A 125 17.89 -10.70 8.41
N GLN A 126 18.85 -11.63 8.54
CA GLN A 126 19.12 -12.35 9.79
C GLN A 126 19.52 -11.38 10.92
N ALA A 127 20.45 -10.46 10.64
CA ALA A 127 20.91 -9.48 11.61
C ALA A 127 19.79 -8.53 12.08
N PHE A 128 18.80 -8.26 11.23
CA PHE A 128 17.65 -7.43 11.57
C PHE A 128 16.48 -8.20 12.20
N GLY A 129 16.61 -9.51 12.39
CA GLY A 129 15.62 -10.33 13.08
C GLY A 129 14.46 -10.79 12.18
N LEU A 130 14.66 -10.88 10.86
CA LEU A 130 13.66 -11.49 9.98
C LEU A 130 13.47 -12.97 10.37
N PRO A 131 12.23 -13.44 10.59
CA PRO A 131 11.98 -14.86 10.89
C PRO A 131 12.52 -15.78 9.79
N LYS A 132 13.14 -16.90 10.21
CA LYS A 132 13.59 -17.96 9.30
C LYS A 132 12.38 -18.50 8.51
N GLY A 133 12.59 -18.86 7.24
CA GLY A 133 11.51 -19.32 6.36
C GLY A 133 10.70 -18.19 5.72
N SER A 134 10.91 -16.93 6.13
CA SER A 134 10.22 -15.77 5.55
C SER A 134 10.57 -15.58 4.07
N TYR A 135 9.85 -14.69 3.42
CA TYR A 135 10.10 -14.32 2.04
C TYR A 135 11.19 -13.26 1.94
N ILE A 136 12.09 -13.42 0.97
CA ILE A 136 13.07 -12.40 0.57
C ILE A 136 12.93 -12.18 -0.94
N ALA A 137 12.49 -10.98 -1.31
CA ALA A 137 12.31 -10.59 -2.70
C ALA A 137 13.60 -10.02 -3.31
N CYS A 138 13.89 -10.42 -4.54
CA CYS A 138 14.77 -9.69 -5.44
C CYS A 138 13.98 -8.52 -6.03
N ASP A 139 14.28 -7.29 -5.65
CA ASP A 139 13.73 -6.08 -6.25
C ASP A 139 14.56 -5.69 -7.48
N TYR A 140 14.09 -6.09 -8.66
CA TYR A 140 14.77 -5.89 -9.94
C TYR A 140 14.12 -4.77 -10.76
N GLU A 141 14.68 -3.58 -10.64
CA GLU A 141 14.23 -2.39 -11.36
C GLU A 141 15.39 -1.56 -11.92
N THR A 142 15.07 -0.54 -12.73
CA THR A 142 16.10 0.35 -13.28
C THR A 142 16.48 1.41 -12.24
N GLY A 143 17.78 1.68 -12.09
CA GLY A 143 18.28 2.64 -11.10
C GLY A 143 19.45 2.10 -10.29
N SER A 144 20.13 2.97 -9.53
CA SER A 144 21.28 2.64 -8.68
C SER A 144 22.33 1.70 -9.30
N GLY A 145 22.62 1.85 -10.60
CA GLY A 145 23.59 1.02 -11.31
C GLY A 145 23.04 -0.27 -11.92
N ASN A 146 21.75 -0.59 -11.72
CA ASN A 146 21.11 -1.76 -12.31
C ASN A 146 20.63 -1.48 -13.74
N ASN A 147 21.09 -2.30 -14.71
CA ASN A 147 20.72 -2.21 -16.12
C ASN A 147 19.79 -3.36 -16.53
N ILE A 148 18.54 -3.01 -16.83
CA ILE A 148 17.49 -3.96 -17.24
C ILE A 148 17.53 -4.38 -18.72
N TYR A 149 18.50 -3.87 -19.49
CA TYR A 149 18.62 -4.13 -20.94
C TYR A 149 19.70 -5.16 -21.28
N GLY A 150 20.20 -5.91 -20.30
CA GLY A 150 21.19 -7.00 -20.48
C GLY A 150 20.68 -8.26 -21.21
N GLY A 151 19.48 -8.22 -21.78
CA GLY A 151 18.82 -9.34 -22.44
C GLY A 151 17.94 -10.18 -21.49
N LYS A 152 16.84 -10.74 -22.02
CA LYS A 152 15.81 -11.43 -21.22
C LYS A 152 16.34 -12.68 -20.51
N THR A 153 17.04 -13.55 -21.24
CA THR A 153 17.58 -14.81 -20.70
C THR A 153 18.75 -14.59 -19.74
N PRO A 154 19.78 -13.76 -20.05
CA PRO A 154 20.83 -13.47 -19.08
C PRO A 154 20.31 -12.83 -17.79
N THR A 155 19.34 -11.91 -17.91
CA THR A 155 18.67 -11.30 -16.75
C THR A 155 17.94 -12.35 -15.91
N ALA A 156 17.15 -13.23 -16.54
CA ALA A 156 16.46 -14.30 -15.82
C ALA A 156 17.43 -15.26 -15.12
N ASN A 157 18.55 -15.62 -15.74
CA ASN A 157 19.59 -16.46 -15.13
C ASN A 157 20.19 -15.80 -13.87
N ALA A 158 20.46 -14.49 -13.91
CA ALA A 158 20.97 -13.77 -12.75
C ALA A 158 19.96 -13.70 -11.61
N ILE A 159 18.69 -13.41 -11.93
CA ILE A 159 17.59 -13.43 -10.96
C ILE A 159 17.43 -14.83 -10.36
N ILE A 160 17.49 -15.89 -11.17
CA ILE A 160 17.41 -17.28 -10.69
C ILE A 160 18.57 -17.59 -9.75
N ALA A 161 19.80 -17.13 -10.03
CA ALA A 161 20.94 -17.31 -9.13
C ALA A 161 20.74 -16.61 -7.77
N PHE A 162 20.17 -15.40 -7.78
CA PHE A 162 19.75 -14.72 -6.55
C PHE A 162 18.72 -15.57 -5.78
N MET A 163 17.65 -15.99 -6.46
CA MET A 163 16.54 -16.74 -5.85
C MET A 163 16.97 -18.13 -5.33
N ASP A 164 17.87 -18.81 -6.04
CA ASP A 164 18.50 -20.06 -5.60
C ASP A 164 19.26 -19.87 -4.29
N THR A 165 20.04 -18.79 -4.19
CA THR A 165 20.80 -18.48 -2.98
C THR A 165 19.88 -18.23 -1.79
N ILE A 166 18.79 -17.47 -1.98
CA ILE A 166 17.75 -17.26 -0.95
C ILE A 166 17.10 -18.59 -0.53
N LYS A 167 16.72 -19.42 -1.51
CA LYS A 167 16.07 -20.72 -1.26
C LYS A 167 16.97 -21.67 -0.48
N ASN A 168 18.24 -21.78 -0.88
CA ASN A 168 19.24 -22.63 -0.24
C ASN A 168 19.53 -22.18 1.19
N ALA A 169 19.44 -20.88 1.47
CA ALA A 169 19.53 -20.35 2.83
C ALA A 169 18.26 -20.57 3.67
N GLY A 170 17.25 -21.30 3.17
CA GLY A 170 16.04 -21.65 3.90
C GLY A 170 15.00 -20.52 3.98
N TYR A 171 15.04 -19.57 3.05
CA TYR A 171 14.00 -18.55 2.86
C TYR A 171 13.18 -18.84 1.59
N LYS A 172 12.09 -18.09 1.39
CA LYS A 172 11.23 -18.21 0.20
C LYS A 172 11.56 -17.07 -0.77
N PRO A 173 12.10 -17.36 -1.97
CA PRO A 173 12.43 -16.30 -2.91
C PRO A 173 11.17 -15.71 -3.57
N LEU A 174 11.18 -14.39 -3.77
CA LEU A 174 10.26 -13.69 -4.66
C LEU A 174 11.04 -12.88 -5.70
N LEU A 175 10.43 -12.61 -6.84
CA LEU A 175 10.90 -11.62 -7.80
C LEU A 175 9.92 -10.44 -7.80
N TYR A 176 10.43 -9.26 -7.45
CA TYR A 176 9.75 -8.01 -7.68
C TYR A 176 10.25 -7.31 -8.93
N ALA A 177 9.29 -6.80 -9.72
CA ALA A 177 9.53 -5.88 -10.81
C ALA A 177 8.20 -5.27 -11.28
N SER A 178 8.28 -4.17 -12.02
CA SER A 178 7.10 -3.66 -12.73
C SER A 178 6.60 -4.66 -13.77
N SER A 179 5.28 -4.68 -14.02
CA SER A 179 4.67 -5.53 -15.04
C SER A 179 5.31 -5.38 -16.42
N SER A 180 5.83 -4.18 -16.74
CA SER A 180 6.61 -3.92 -17.96
C SER A 180 7.90 -4.73 -18.02
N VAL A 181 8.70 -4.63 -16.94
CA VAL A 181 10.03 -5.22 -16.89
C VAL A 181 9.90 -6.75 -16.95
N LEU A 182 8.94 -7.32 -16.22
CA LEU A 182 8.64 -8.74 -16.28
C LEU A 182 8.24 -9.20 -17.69
N GLN A 183 7.44 -8.42 -18.43
CA GLN A 183 7.00 -8.80 -19.77
C GLN A 183 8.08 -8.61 -20.84
N ASN A 184 8.86 -7.54 -20.74
CA ASN A 184 9.70 -7.06 -21.82
C ASN A 184 11.19 -7.33 -21.62
N ASN A 185 11.66 -7.36 -20.37
CA ASN A 185 13.09 -7.33 -20.04
C ASN A 185 13.58 -8.62 -19.37
N ILE A 186 12.67 -9.46 -18.86
CA ILE A 186 13.00 -10.70 -18.17
C ILE A 186 12.35 -11.86 -18.92
N ASP A 187 13.05 -12.98 -19.08
CA ASP A 187 12.41 -14.24 -19.41
C ASP A 187 11.66 -14.77 -18.17
N THR A 188 10.51 -14.14 -17.88
CA THR A 188 9.73 -14.43 -16.67
C THR A 188 9.21 -15.87 -16.64
N ASN A 189 9.02 -16.50 -17.81
CA ASN A 189 8.54 -17.88 -17.90
C ASN A 189 9.52 -18.87 -17.30
N SER A 190 10.83 -18.71 -17.54
CA SER A 190 11.85 -19.58 -16.92
C SER A 190 11.96 -19.37 -15.42
N VAL A 191 11.81 -18.11 -14.94
CA VAL A 191 11.77 -17.81 -13.50
C VAL A 191 10.60 -18.55 -12.83
N ILE A 192 9.37 -18.41 -13.35
CA ILE A 192 8.18 -19.03 -12.73
C ILE A 192 8.08 -20.54 -12.95
N ALA A 193 8.75 -21.08 -13.97
CA ALA A 193 8.86 -22.53 -14.15
C ALA A 193 9.67 -23.17 -13.01
N LYS A 194 10.73 -22.50 -12.54
CA LYS A 194 11.54 -22.95 -11.40
C LYS A 194 10.94 -22.54 -10.05
N TYR A 195 10.35 -21.35 -9.98
CA TYR A 195 9.73 -20.78 -8.80
C TYR A 195 8.26 -20.41 -9.06
N PRO A 196 7.33 -21.37 -9.01
CA PRO A 196 5.91 -21.08 -9.17
C PRO A 196 5.41 -20.10 -8.11
N ASN A 197 4.48 -19.22 -8.50
CA ASN A 197 3.83 -18.25 -7.59
C ASN A 197 4.83 -17.32 -6.87
N SER A 198 5.95 -16.97 -7.51
CA SER A 198 7.01 -16.17 -6.89
C SER A 198 7.03 -14.70 -7.29
N LEU A 199 6.06 -14.21 -8.07
CA LEU A 199 6.07 -12.84 -8.56
C LEU A 199 5.36 -11.88 -7.60
N TRP A 200 6.08 -10.82 -7.23
CA TRP A 200 5.54 -9.60 -6.62
C TRP A 200 5.52 -8.50 -7.70
N VAL A 201 4.35 -8.18 -8.24
CA VAL A 201 4.27 -7.35 -9.46
C VAL A 201 3.81 -5.94 -9.15
N ALA A 202 4.54 -4.93 -9.62
CA ALA A 202 4.05 -3.55 -9.63
C ALA A 202 3.23 -3.24 -10.89
N SER A 203 1.96 -2.86 -10.70
CA SER A 203 1.08 -2.45 -11.78
C SER A 203 -0.01 -1.51 -11.28
N TYR A 204 0.11 -0.23 -11.60
CA TYR A 204 -0.75 0.83 -11.06
C TYR A 204 -1.74 1.33 -12.10
N ALA A 205 -3.03 1.27 -11.78
CA ALA A 205 -4.08 1.83 -12.65
C ALA A 205 -3.89 3.34 -12.85
N ILE A 206 -3.53 4.00 -11.75
CA ILE A 206 -3.19 5.41 -11.63
C ILE A 206 -2.16 5.54 -10.50
N SER A 207 -1.33 6.58 -10.55
CA SER A 207 -0.45 6.94 -9.42
C SER A 207 -1.15 7.94 -8.49
N GLY A 208 -0.80 7.89 -7.21
CA GLY A 208 -1.43 8.62 -6.12
C GLY A 208 -2.36 7.74 -5.29
N ARG A 209 -3.13 8.38 -4.40
CA ARG A 209 -3.86 7.68 -3.35
C ARG A 209 -4.85 6.64 -3.89
N ILE A 210 -4.67 5.39 -3.45
CA ILE A 210 -5.62 4.29 -3.65
C ILE A 210 -5.83 3.56 -2.32
N ASP A 211 -7.09 3.35 -1.96
CA ASP A 211 -7.45 2.77 -0.66
C ASP A 211 -7.71 1.26 -0.77
N SER A 212 -8.08 0.79 -1.97
CA SER A 212 -8.39 -0.62 -2.25
C SER A 212 -7.99 -1.01 -3.69
N PRO A 213 -7.51 -2.25 -3.90
CA PRO A 213 -7.12 -2.73 -5.22
C PRO A 213 -8.31 -2.87 -6.16
N ASN A 214 -8.11 -2.52 -7.43
CA ASN A 214 -9.10 -2.70 -8.48
C ASN A 214 -8.80 -3.96 -9.29
N PHE A 215 -9.43 -5.08 -8.97
CA PHE A 215 -9.17 -6.35 -9.66
C PHE A 215 -9.50 -6.35 -11.16
N ASN A 216 -10.33 -5.42 -11.64
CA ASN A 216 -10.52 -5.23 -13.09
C ASN A 216 -9.28 -4.69 -13.81
N TYR A 217 -8.28 -4.19 -13.06
CA TYR A 217 -6.98 -3.73 -13.56
C TYR A 217 -5.84 -4.71 -13.25
N PHE A 218 -6.12 -5.82 -12.55
CA PHE A 218 -5.09 -6.79 -12.17
C PHE A 218 -4.26 -7.19 -13.41
N PRO A 219 -2.92 -7.20 -13.35
CA PRO A 219 -2.08 -7.45 -14.52
C PRO A 219 -2.25 -8.84 -15.14
N SER A 220 -2.94 -9.77 -14.48
CA SER A 220 -3.29 -11.13 -14.95
C SER A 220 -2.13 -11.88 -15.59
N MET A 221 -0.98 -11.88 -14.91
CA MET A 221 0.21 -12.65 -15.29
C MET A 221 0.26 -13.96 -14.50
N ASN A 222 0.88 -15.00 -15.09
CA ASN A 222 1.12 -16.26 -14.38
C ASN A 222 2.17 -16.07 -13.27
N GLY A 223 2.00 -16.77 -12.16
CA GLY A 223 2.95 -16.77 -11.04
C GLY A 223 2.87 -15.57 -10.10
N VAL A 224 1.86 -14.70 -10.23
CA VAL A 224 1.66 -13.55 -9.32
C VAL A 224 1.13 -14.03 -7.97
N SER A 225 1.94 -13.87 -6.92
CA SER A 225 1.54 -14.08 -5.53
C SER A 225 1.22 -12.79 -4.80
N ILE A 226 1.86 -11.67 -5.18
CA ILE A 226 1.64 -10.36 -4.59
C ILE A 226 1.49 -9.32 -5.71
N TRP A 227 0.52 -8.43 -5.57
CA TRP A 227 0.33 -7.30 -6.46
C TRP A 227 0.49 -5.99 -5.71
N GLN A 228 1.51 -5.20 -6.07
CA GLN A 228 1.63 -3.82 -5.66
C GLN A 228 0.72 -2.98 -6.58
N PHE A 229 -0.39 -2.48 -6.04
CA PHE A 229 -1.47 -1.86 -6.80
C PHE A 229 -1.45 -0.33 -6.75
N THR A 230 -0.62 0.27 -5.88
CA THR A 230 -0.49 1.72 -5.72
C THR A 230 0.84 2.11 -5.08
N ASP A 231 1.31 3.31 -5.41
CA ASP A 231 2.44 4.02 -4.80
C ASP A 231 2.03 4.89 -3.59
N ASN A 232 0.76 4.86 -3.18
CA ASN A 232 0.27 5.63 -2.04
C ASN A 232 -0.99 5.01 -1.43
N TRP A 233 -0.82 3.94 -0.69
CA TRP A 233 -1.91 3.24 -0.05
C TRP A 233 -2.56 4.09 1.04
N LYS A 234 -3.86 4.35 0.92
CA LYS A 234 -4.68 5.12 1.88
C LYS A 234 -4.17 6.53 2.20
N GLY A 235 -3.22 7.07 1.41
CA GLY A 235 -2.59 8.35 1.70
C GLY A 235 -1.43 8.26 2.71
N LEU A 236 -0.97 7.06 3.05
CA LEU A 236 0.10 6.85 4.04
C LEU A 236 1.52 7.07 3.48
N SER A 237 1.65 7.49 2.21
CA SER A 237 2.95 7.67 1.53
C SER A 237 3.81 6.40 1.58
N VAL A 238 3.14 5.28 1.32
CA VAL A 238 3.69 3.93 1.29
C VAL A 238 3.04 3.17 0.13
N ASP A 239 3.76 2.23 -0.45
CA ASP A 239 3.25 1.40 -1.52
C ASP A 239 2.29 0.34 -0.96
N GLY A 240 1.21 0.08 -1.70
CA GLY A 240 0.12 -0.79 -1.28
C GLY A 240 0.14 -2.12 -2.00
N ASN A 241 0.14 -3.20 -1.24
CA ASN A 241 0.21 -4.56 -1.72
C ASN A 241 -1.06 -5.35 -1.39
N ILE A 242 -1.38 -6.31 -2.24
CA ILE A 242 -2.38 -7.34 -1.94
C ILE A 242 -1.82 -8.72 -2.25
N ALA A 243 -1.97 -9.65 -1.30
CA ALA A 243 -1.70 -11.06 -1.51
C ALA A 243 -2.76 -11.63 -2.48
N VAL A 244 -2.33 -12.11 -3.64
CA VAL A 244 -3.22 -12.75 -4.62
C VAL A 244 -3.52 -14.18 -4.20
N LEU A 245 -2.52 -14.84 -3.61
CA LEU A 245 -2.59 -16.18 -3.02
C LEU A 245 -2.29 -16.10 -1.53
N PRO A 246 -2.71 -17.08 -0.71
CA PRO A 246 -2.25 -17.17 0.67
C PRO A 246 -0.73 -17.24 0.74
N LEU A 247 -0.14 -16.58 1.74
CA LEU A 247 1.29 -16.59 1.99
C LEU A 247 1.55 -17.24 3.35
N SER A 248 2.63 -18.03 3.47
CA SER A 248 2.97 -18.72 4.71
C SER A 248 4.47 -18.96 4.82
N ILE A 249 5.02 -18.66 5.99
CA ILE A 249 6.42 -18.89 6.39
C ILE A 249 6.65 -20.37 6.71
N ASP A 250 5.73 -20.99 7.44
CA ASP A 250 5.90 -22.35 8.00
C ASP A 250 5.49 -23.48 7.04
N GLY A 251 5.02 -23.14 5.84
CA GLY A 251 4.62 -24.13 4.83
C GLY A 251 3.26 -24.78 5.09
N ASN A 252 2.68 -24.60 6.28
CA ASN A 252 1.27 -24.89 6.54
C ASN A 252 0.41 -23.81 5.88
N VAL A 253 0.02 -24.04 4.63
CA VAL A 253 -1.14 -23.38 4.06
C VAL A 253 -2.34 -24.18 4.53
N THR A 254 -3.09 -23.69 5.52
CA THR A 254 -4.43 -24.24 5.79
C THR A 254 -5.21 -24.17 4.49
N SER A 255 -5.62 -25.33 4.00
CA SER A 255 -6.20 -25.57 2.68
C SER A 255 -7.24 -24.51 2.28
N ASN A 256 -7.10 -24.08 1.03
CA ASN A 256 -7.98 -23.17 0.32
C ASN A 256 -9.46 -23.60 0.42
N ASN A 257 -10.31 -22.73 0.96
CA ASN A 257 -11.69 -22.63 0.50
C ASN A 257 -11.80 -21.46 -0.48
N GLY A 258 -11.54 -21.71 -1.77
CA GLY A 258 -12.12 -20.91 -2.87
C GLY A 258 -11.25 -19.91 -3.64
N ALA A 259 -9.91 -19.98 -3.60
CA ALA A 259 -9.08 -19.13 -4.47
C ALA A 259 -9.06 -19.66 -5.92
N ILE A 260 -10.08 -19.30 -6.70
CA ILE A 260 -10.10 -19.51 -8.16
C ILE A 260 -9.10 -18.52 -8.78
N SER A 261 -8.11 -19.06 -9.50
CA SER A 261 -7.26 -18.27 -10.40
C SER A 261 -8.14 -17.48 -11.37
N GLN A 262 -8.08 -16.15 -11.34
CA GLN A 262 -8.74 -15.28 -12.34
C GLN A 262 -7.86 -15.05 -13.57
N ALA A 263 -6.93 -15.97 -13.88
CA ALA A 263 -6.42 -16.06 -15.25
C ALA A 263 -7.61 -16.38 -16.17
N PRO A 264 -7.87 -15.61 -17.25
CA PRO A 264 -8.96 -15.91 -18.15
C PRO A 264 -8.75 -17.29 -18.79
N ALA A 265 -9.57 -18.26 -18.41
CA ALA A 265 -9.75 -19.48 -19.19
C ALA A 265 -10.76 -19.17 -20.31
N THR A 266 -10.33 -19.25 -21.55
CA THR A 266 -11.21 -19.17 -22.71
C THR A 266 -12.14 -20.37 -22.74
N SER A 267 -13.42 -20.18 -22.47
CA SER A 267 -14.46 -21.10 -22.93
C SER A 267 -15.80 -20.39 -23.06
N ASN A 268 -16.35 -20.48 -24.28
CA ASN A 268 -17.69 -20.05 -24.66
C ASN A 268 -18.73 -20.87 -23.89
N THR A 269 -19.77 -20.23 -23.35
CA THR A 269 -21.14 -20.78 -23.35
C THR A 269 -22.16 -19.67 -23.04
N ASN A 270 -23.23 -19.66 -23.83
CA ASN A 270 -24.40 -18.81 -23.70
C ASN A 270 -25.27 -19.24 -22.50
N SER A 271 -25.82 -18.29 -21.74
CA SER A 271 -27.28 -18.15 -21.53
C SER A 271 -27.69 -17.11 -20.49
N ALA A 272 -28.69 -16.32 -20.91
CA ALA A 272 -29.90 -15.87 -20.21
C ALA A 272 -29.82 -15.06 -18.89
N SER A 273 -30.02 -13.75 -19.07
CA SER A 273 -30.92 -12.82 -18.36
C SER A 273 -31.80 -13.35 -17.22
N SER A 274 -31.82 -12.64 -16.09
CA SER A 274 -33.07 -12.01 -15.62
C SER A 274 -32.81 -10.83 -14.68
N SER A 275 -33.59 -9.78 -14.95
CA SER A 275 -33.75 -8.52 -14.25
C SER A 275 -34.53 -8.64 -12.95
N ASN A 276 -34.23 -7.79 -11.95
CA ASN A 276 -35.29 -6.94 -11.40
C ASN A 276 -34.74 -5.74 -10.62
N ALA A 277 -35.47 -4.63 -10.76
CA ALA A 277 -35.16 -3.32 -10.24
C ALA A 277 -36.14 -2.90 -9.14
N SER A 278 -35.73 -1.85 -8.42
CA SER A 278 -36.57 -0.82 -7.79
C SER A 278 -37.10 -1.10 -6.38
N SER A 279 -36.73 -0.26 -5.40
CA SER A 279 -37.35 1.07 -5.22
C SER A 279 -37.05 1.68 -3.84
N ASN A 280 -36.91 3.01 -3.88
CA ASN A 280 -36.81 3.99 -2.79
C ASN A 280 -37.81 3.83 -1.63
N THR A 281 -37.43 4.35 -0.47
CA THR A 281 -38.28 5.34 0.23
C THR A 281 -37.46 6.26 1.12
N SER A 282 -37.75 7.55 0.99
CA SER A 282 -37.23 8.68 1.74
C SER A 282 -38.04 8.92 3.03
N ASN A 283 -37.43 9.47 4.08
CA ASN A 283 -38.14 10.35 4.99
C ASN A 283 -37.24 11.47 5.54
N LYS A 284 -37.84 12.64 5.76
CA LYS A 284 -37.25 13.98 5.88
C LYS A 284 -37.50 14.60 7.28
N SER A 285 -36.64 15.57 7.66
CA SER A 285 -36.73 16.61 8.72
C SER A 285 -36.19 16.23 10.11
N THR A 286 -35.44 17.03 10.89
CA THR A 286 -35.14 18.49 10.93
C THR A 286 -33.82 18.79 11.68
N SER A 287 -33.05 19.76 11.18
CA SER A 287 -32.11 20.74 11.81
C SER A 287 -31.66 20.62 13.29
N SER A 288 -30.34 20.45 13.51
CA SER A 288 -29.44 21.37 14.24
C SER A 288 -27.98 20.89 14.15
N ASP A 289 -27.05 21.83 14.22
CA ASP A 289 -25.61 21.72 13.94
C ASP A 289 -24.84 20.70 14.82
N ASP A 290 -23.64 20.32 14.32
CA ASP A 290 -22.61 19.44 14.92
C ASP A 290 -22.75 17.91 14.76
N ASP A 291 -22.94 17.42 13.52
CA ASP A 291 -22.54 16.03 13.20
C ASP A 291 -21.04 15.96 12.82
N LYS A 292 -20.18 15.83 13.84
CA LYS A 292 -18.78 15.41 13.63
C LYS A 292 -18.77 13.90 13.38
N GLY A 293 -19.05 13.50 12.13
CA GLY A 293 -18.75 12.14 11.66
C GLY A 293 -17.26 11.81 11.81
N SER A 294 -16.89 10.53 11.67
CA SER A 294 -15.50 10.07 11.88
C SER A 294 -14.48 10.88 11.06
N ALA A 295 -13.49 11.47 11.75
CA ALA A 295 -12.42 12.23 11.14
C ALA A 295 -11.64 11.35 10.14
N THR A 296 -11.50 11.83 8.90
CA THR A 296 -10.86 11.11 7.80
C THR A 296 -9.79 11.99 7.18
N ALA A 297 -8.55 11.49 7.12
CA ALA A 297 -7.47 12.16 6.41
C ALA A 297 -7.66 12.05 4.89
N GLY A 298 -7.30 13.09 4.14
CA GLY A 298 -7.49 13.22 2.69
C GLY A 298 -6.41 14.08 2.04
N TYR A 299 -6.20 13.90 0.74
CA TYR A 299 -5.34 14.80 -0.06
C TYR A 299 -6.19 15.62 -1.02
N VAL A 300 -5.96 16.93 -1.02
CA VAL A 300 -6.55 17.82 -2.03
C VAL A 300 -5.85 17.59 -3.37
N MET A 301 -6.48 16.89 -4.30
CA MET A 301 -5.87 16.56 -5.59
C MET A 301 -5.89 17.73 -6.58
N LYS A 302 -6.80 18.70 -6.39
CA LYS A 302 -6.84 19.97 -7.13
C LYS A 302 -7.17 21.11 -6.17
N LYS A 303 -6.57 22.30 -6.38
CA LYS A 303 -6.88 23.52 -5.60
C LYS A 303 -8.38 23.60 -5.30
N SER A 304 -8.73 23.63 -4.01
CA SER A 304 -10.11 23.58 -3.56
C SER A 304 -10.42 24.79 -2.70
N TYR A 305 -11.37 25.61 -3.16
CA TYR A 305 -11.87 26.75 -2.38
C TYR A 305 -12.76 26.27 -1.25
N ILE A 306 -12.89 27.10 -0.22
CA ILE A 306 -13.79 26.85 0.90
C ILE A 306 -15.18 27.40 0.55
N TYR A 307 -16.22 26.72 0.99
CA TYR A 307 -17.62 27.05 0.78
C TYR A 307 -18.38 26.97 2.11
N ASN A 308 -19.50 27.67 2.22
CA ASN A 308 -20.49 27.46 3.28
C ASN A 308 -21.54 26.40 2.84
N LYS A 309 -22.52 26.10 3.68
CA LYS A 309 -23.56 25.08 3.42
C LYS A 309 -24.43 25.39 2.20
N LYS A 310 -24.70 26.68 1.95
CA LYS A 310 -25.37 27.18 0.73
C LYS A 310 -24.56 26.96 -0.54
N GLY A 311 -23.27 26.65 -0.40
CA GLY A 311 -22.32 26.47 -1.50
C GLY A 311 -21.81 27.78 -2.10
N GLU A 312 -21.87 28.85 -1.31
CA GLU A 312 -21.27 30.15 -1.61
C GLU A 312 -19.79 30.11 -1.21
N ARG A 313 -18.92 30.61 -2.10
CA ARG A 313 -17.47 30.58 -1.90
C ARG A 313 -17.08 31.53 -0.77
N GLN A 314 -16.27 31.02 0.15
CA GLN A 314 -15.69 31.75 1.27
C GLN A 314 -14.23 32.12 0.99
N SER A 315 -13.65 32.96 1.86
CA SER A 315 -12.22 33.26 1.81
C SER A 315 -11.38 32.02 2.12
N GLY A 316 -10.21 31.94 1.48
CA GLY A 316 -9.26 30.86 1.62
C GLY A 316 -9.44 29.69 0.64
N TYR A 317 -8.44 28.81 0.64
CA TYR A 317 -8.41 27.59 -0.16
C TYR A 317 -7.39 26.61 0.42
N TYR A 318 -7.51 25.35 0.01
CA TYR A 318 -6.44 24.37 0.14
C TYR A 318 -5.72 24.21 -1.19
N ALA A 319 -4.39 24.26 -1.16
CA ALA A 319 -3.59 24.05 -2.34
C ALA A 319 -3.69 22.59 -2.82
N ALA A 320 -3.29 22.33 -4.06
CA ALA A 320 -3.17 20.96 -4.50
C ALA A 320 -2.06 20.24 -3.74
N TYR A 321 -2.26 18.96 -3.49
CA TYR A 321 -1.45 18.03 -2.70
C TYR A 321 -1.31 18.39 -1.22
N THR A 322 -2.20 19.23 -0.70
CA THR A 322 -2.29 19.52 0.73
C THR A 322 -3.02 18.38 1.45
N ASN A 323 -2.45 17.95 2.58
CA ASN A 323 -3.10 17.06 3.52
C ASN A 323 -4.22 17.78 4.28
N ILE A 324 -5.36 17.13 4.41
CA ILE A 324 -6.53 17.67 5.08
C ILE A 324 -7.19 16.60 5.95
N THR A 325 -7.97 17.04 6.93
CA THR A 325 -8.91 16.20 7.68
C THR A 325 -10.33 16.64 7.37
N HIS A 326 -11.21 15.70 7.06
CA HIS A 326 -12.62 15.96 6.76
C HIS A 326 -13.52 14.97 7.49
N TYR A 327 -14.80 15.32 7.65
CA TYR A 327 -15.78 14.62 8.47
C TYR A 327 -16.93 14.10 7.59
N GLY A 328 -16.58 13.40 6.50
CA GLY A 328 -17.53 12.81 5.56
C GLY A 328 -17.94 13.68 4.36
N VAL A 329 -18.78 13.09 3.51
CA VAL A 329 -19.31 13.67 2.27
C VAL A 329 -20.70 14.25 2.55
N VAL A 330 -20.96 15.46 2.06
CA VAL A 330 -22.25 16.15 2.20
C VAL A 330 -22.73 16.69 0.86
N THR A 331 -24.03 16.82 0.71
CA THR A 331 -24.65 17.62 -0.35
C THR A 331 -24.88 19.03 0.20
N LEU A 332 -24.41 20.05 -0.54
CA LEU A 332 -24.67 21.46 -0.26
C LEU A 332 -26.05 21.85 -0.80
N ASP A 333 -26.60 22.97 -0.34
CA ASP A 333 -27.97 23.38 -0.69
C ASP A 333 -28.12 23.66 -2.19
N ASN A 334 -27.02 24.02 -2.86
CA ASN A 334 -26.96 24.17 -4.32
C ASN A 334 -26.79 22.85 -5.09
N GLY A 335 -26.97 21.71 -4.42
CA GLY A 335 -26.90 20.36 -5.00
C GLY A 335 -25.49 19.83 -5.26
N LYS A 336 -24.43 20.60 -4.96
CA LYS A 336 -23.04 20.13 -5.17
C LYS A 336 -22.59 19.24 -4.02
N THR A 337 -21.85 18.18 -4.37
CA THR A 337 -21.21 17.30 -3.39
C THR A 337 -19.90 17.91 -2.87
N ALA A 338 -19.77 17.97 -1.55
CA ALA A 338 -18.64 18.54 -0.83
C ALA A 338 -18.17 17.62 0.31
N LEU A 339 -17.00 17.91 0.87
CA LEU A 339 -16.51 17.34 2.11
C LEU A 339 -16.71 18.33 3.24
N ASN A 340 -17.22 17.84 4.38
CA ASN A 340 -17.32 18.61 5.60
C ASN A 340 -15.93 18.78 6.22
N MET A 341 -15.46 20.01 6.40
CA MET A 341 -14.16 20.33 7.02
C MET A 341 -14.28 20.70 8.50
N GLY A 342 -15.49 20.59 9.07
CA GLY A 342 -15.84 21.10 10.39
C GLY A 342 -16.11 22.61 10.36
N ASN A 343 -16.73 23.11 11.43
CA ASN A 343 -16.96 24.54 11.65
C ASN A 343 -17.68 25.23 10.47
N GLY A 344 -18.68 24.57 9.88
CA GLY A 344 -19.45 25.09 8.75
C GLY A 344 -18.67 25.29 7.43
N ARG A 345 -17.46 24.73 7.33
CA ARG A 345 -16.59 24.86 6.15
C ARG A 345 -16.67 23.61 5.27
N TYR A 346 -16.77 23.82 3.97
CA TYR A 346 -16.87 22.74 2.99
C TYR A 346 -15.90 22.94 1.84
N ILE A 347 -15.43 21.84 1.25
CA ILE A 347 -14.64 21.86 0.02
C ILE A 347 -15.22 20.89 -0.99
N MET A 348 -15.12 21.16 -2.30
CA MET A 348 -15.74 20.30 -3.31
C MET A 348 -15.15 18.89 -3.28
N ALA A 349 -16.00 17.86 -3.17
CA ALA A 349 -15.57 16.46 -3.07
C ALA A 349 -14.81 16.03 -4.33
N SER A 350 -15.18 16.55 -5.50
CA SER A 350 -14.48 16.31 -6.76
C SER A 350 -13.00 16.71 -6.75
N ASN A 351 -12.59 17.66 -5.91
CA ASN A 351 -11.20 18.08 -5.79
C ASN A 351 -10.35 17.16 -4.90
N VAL A 352 -10.98 16.24 -4.16
CA VAL A 352 -10.34 15.33 -3.19
C VAL A 352 -10.59 13.89 -3.58
N LEU A 353 -11.86 13.47 -3.64
CA LEU A 353 -12.29 12.11 -3.96
C LEU A 353 -12.30 11.82 -5.47
N GLY A 354 -12.44 12.86 -6.29
CA GLY A 354 -12.51 12.76 -7.75
C GLY A 354 -13.86 12.27 -8.28
N ASN A 355 -13.98 12.23 -9.60
CA ASN A 355 -15.13 11.71 -10.34
C ASN A 355 -14.68 10.62 -11.31
N SER A 356 -15.43 9.53 -11.41
CA SER A 356 -15.20 8.51 -12.44
C SER A 356 -15.63 9.04 -13.81
N ARG A 357 -14.78 8.90 -14.82
CA ARG A 357 -15.08 9.22 -16.22
C ARG A 357 -14.57 8.11 -17.13
N VAL A 358 -15.43 7.59 -17.99
CA VAL A 358 -15.08 6.51 -18.92
C VAL A 358 -14.39 7.08 -20.16
N LEU A 359 -13.26 6.49 -20.55
CA LEU A 359 -12.58 6.85 -21.79
C LEU A 359 -13.39 6.41 -23.01
N LYS A 360 -13.67 7.34 -23.93
CA LYS A 360 -14.30 7.05 -25.24
C LYS A 360 -13.31 6.58 -26.29
N ARG A 361 -12.01 6.79 -26.06
CA ARG A 361 -10.91 6.38 -26.95
C ARG A 361 -9.64 6.10 -26.13
N ASN A 362 -8.69 5.41 -26.75
CA ASN A 362 -7.36 5.22 -26.18
C ASN A 362 -6.71 6.58 -25.89
N ALA A 363 -6.03 6.70 -24.75
CA ALA A 363 -5.52 7.95 -24.24
C ALA A 363 -4.10 7.82 -23.67
N TYR A 364 -3.31 8.88 -23.83
CA TYR A 364 -2.02 9.00 -23.14
C TYR A 364 -2.16 9.83 -21.87
N VAL A 365 -1.27 9.56 -20.92
CA VAL A 365 -1.09 10.37 -19.72
C VAL A 365 0.06 11.36 -19.93
N TYR A 366 -0.16 12.61 -19.55
CA TYR A 366 0.79 13.70 -19.68
C TYR A 366 1.19 14.26 -18.31
N ASN A 367 2.36 14.89 -18.23
CA ASN A 367 2.78 15.69 -17.07
C ASN A 367 2.35 17.16 -17.22
N ASN A 368 2.65 18.01 -16.24
CA ASN A 368 2.31 19.44 -16.26
C ASN A 368 2.98 20.23 -17.41
N LYS A 369 4.07 19.73 -17.98
CA LYS A 369 4.74 20.28 -19.18
C LYS A 369 4.10 19.79 -20.49
N GLY A 370 3.14 18.86 -20.42
CA GLY A 370 2.49 18.26 -21.59
C GLY A 370 3.28 17.15 -22.27
N ASN A 371 4.38 16.69 -21.65
CA ASN A 371 5.15 15.54 -22.11
C ASN A 371 4.45 14.26 -21.65
N ARG A 372 4.62 13.14 -22.38
CA ARG A 372 4.08 11.84 -21.94
C ARG A 372 4.71 11.48 -20.60
N ALA A 373 3.86 11.26 -19.59
CA ALA A 373 4.26 10.91 -18.23
C ALA A 373 4.17 9.41 -17.96
N ASN A 374 3.56 8.65 -18.87
CA ASN A 374 3.44 7.20 -18.80
C ASN A 374 3.64 6.63 -20.21
N TRP A 375 4.40 5.54 -20.31
CA TRP A 375 4.66 4.82 -21.55
C TRP A 375 3.44 3.99 -21.99
N ARG A 376 2.54 3.64 -21.07
CA ARG A 376 1.30 2.90 -21.37
C ARG A 376 0.15 3.80 -21.80
N VAL A 377 -0.57 3.32 -22.81
CA VAL A 377 -1.83 3.87 -23.31
C VAL A 377 -2.97 3.41 -22.42
N LEU A 378 -3.73 4.35 -21.85
CA LEU A 378 -5.01 4.05 -21.22
C LEU A 378 -6.02 3.62 -22.29
N ARG A 379 -6.74 2.53 -22.08
CA ARG A 379 -7.60 1.94 -23.11
C ARG A 379 -9.00 2.55 -23.12
N LYS A 380 -9.63 2.58 -24.29
CA LYS A 380 -11.06 2.89 -24.45
C LYS A 380 -11.89 2.00 -23.52
N GLY A 381 -12.92 2.56 -22.91
CA GLY A 381 -13.80 1.88 -21.96
C GLY A 381 -13.28 1.89 -20.52
N THR A 382 -12.03 2.28 -20.27
CA THR A 382 -11.50 2.34 -18.90
C THR A 382 -12.10 3.53 -18.13
N PRO A 383 -12.74 3.31 -16.97
CA PRO A 383 -13.12 4.38 -16.05
C PRO A 383 -11.87 4.96 -15.40
N ILE A 384 -11.66 6.27 -15.52
CA ILE A 384 -10.55 6.99 -14.92
C ILE A 384 -11.10 7.98 -13.89
N LYS A 385 -10.51 7.95 -12.70
CA LYS A 385 -10.78 8.96 -11.67
C LYS A 385 -10.15 10.29 -12.07
N THR A 386 -10.97 11.33 -12.12
CA THR A 386 -10.59 12.69 -12.51
C THR A 386 -10.84 13.67 -11.38
N TYR A 387 -9.91 14.58 -11.13
CA TYR A 387 -9.96 15.49 -9.99
C TYR A 387 -10.29 16.92 -10.41
N GLY A 388 -11.38 17.43 -9.86
CA GLY A 388 -11.89 18.77 -10.06
C GLY A 388 -12.29 19.09 -11.50
N SER A 389 -12.44 20.38 -11.80
CA SER A 389 -12.74 20.85 -13.15
C SER A 389 -11.55 20.69 -14.11
N ARG A 390 -11.81 20.73 -15.43
CA ARG A 390 -10.75 20.72 -16.45
C ARG A 390 -9.76 21.88 -16.27
N MET A 391 -8.53 21.70 -16.71
CA MET A 391 -7.45 22.69 -16.65
C MET A 391 -6.59 22.66 -17.91
N ARG A 392 -5.86 23.75 -18.18
CA ARG A 392 -4.93 23.81 -19.31
C ARG A 392 -3.58 23.20 -18.92
N VAL A 393 -3.09 22.29 -19.75
CA VAL A 393 -1.76 21.68 -19.68
C VAL A 393 -1.17 21.77 -21.07
N ASN A 394 -0.13 22.59 -21.23
CA ASN A 394 0.52 22.86 -22.52
C ASN A 394 -0.51 23.15 -23.66
N GLY A 395 -1.35 24.17 -23.43
CA GLY A 395 -2.42 24.58 -24.36
C GLY A 395 -3.65 23.66 -24.45
N LYS A 396 -3.57 22.42 -23.94
CA LYS A 396 -4.63 21.41 -24.07
C LYS A 396 -5.51 21.36 -22.83
N SER A 397 -6.81 21.15 -23.05
CA SER A 397 -7.78 20.96 -21.96
C SER A 397 -7.67 19.53 -21.42
N CYS A 398 -7.32 19.39 -20.14
CA CYS A 398 -7.06 18.12 -19.48
C CYS A 398 -7.78 18.02 -18.13
N TYR A 399 -8.10 16.79 -17.72
CA TYR A 399 -8.39 16.47 -16.33
C TYR A 399 -7.13 15.98 -15.64
N ARG A 400 -6.94 16.37 -14.37
CA ARG A 400 -5.94 15.76 -13.50
C ARG A 400 -6.43 14.38 -13.06
N ILE A 401 -5.57 13.38 -13.13
CA ILE A 401 -5.90 11.99 -12.76
C ILE A 401 -5.00 11.44 -11.64
N GLY A 402 -4.02 12.22 -11.20
CA GLY A 402 -3.03 11.86 -10.19
C GLY A 402 -2.05 13.01 -9.96
N ARG A 403 -1.01 12.79 -9.13
CA ARG A 403 0.03 13.80 -8.91
C ARG A 403 0.85 13.98 -10.19
N ASN A 404 0.85 15.19 -10.73
CA ASN A 404 1.50 15.52 -11.99
C ASN A 404 1.06 14.64 -13.19
N MET A 405 -0.18 14.15 -13.18
CA MET A 405 -0.71 13.29 -14.24
C MET A 405 -2.02 13.84 -14.79
N TYR A 406 -2.10 13.90 -16.12
CA TYR A 406 -3.20 14.54 -16.83
C TYR A 406 -3.63 13.75 -18.06
N VAL A 407 -4.94 13.72 -18.32
CA VAL A 407 -5.53 13.13 -19.53
C VAL A 407 -6.39 14.17 -20.23
N LYS A 408 -6.29 14.25 -21.57
CA LYS A 408 -7.05 15.22 -22.36
C LYS A 408 -8.55 15.00 -22.19
N VAL A 409 -9.30 16.08 -22.05
CA VAL A 409 -10.77 16.07 -21.92
C VAL A 409 -11.42 15.39 -23.12
N ALA A 410 -10.88 15.58 -24.33
CA ALA A 410 -11.40 15.00 -25.57
C ALA A 410 -11.40 13.45 -25.61
N ASN A 411 -10.72 12.81 -24.65
CA ASN A 411 -10.70 11.35 -24.56
C ASN A 411 -11.85 10.77 -23.73
N PHE A 412 -12.63 11.60 -23.03
CA PHE A 412 -13.73 11.21 -22.14
C PHE A 412 -15.12 11.43 -22.74
#